data_AF-A0AAE1BQ64-F1
#
_entry.id   AF-A0AAE1BQ64-F1
#
_cell.length_a   1.000
_cell.length_b   1.000
_cell.length_c   1.000
_cell.angle_alpha   90.00
_cell.angle_beta   90.00
_cell.angle_gamma   90.00
#
_symmetry.space_group_name_H-M   'P 1'
#
loop_
_entity.id
_entity.type
_entity.pdbx_description
1 polymer ?
#
loop_
_entity_poly.entity_id
_entity_poly.type
_entity_poly.pdbx_seq_one_letter_code
_entity_poly.pdbx_strand_id
1 'polypeptide(L)'
;MTRRRWCRRGVVVPGRGVAVRAVALLALMVCATPTPHQSLTPIYDSSLDLNDTHHLYWRLDYPGEEVSFEVHTKGHAKSPWLALGFSDRGELIGADLCVLWTDWHGRVHFQ
;
A
#
# COMPACT_ATOMS: atom_id res chain seq x y z
N MET A 1 8.75 -13.09 -21.65
CA MET A 1 8.59 -12.16 -20.51
C MET A 1 7.13 -12.15 -20.09
N THR A 2 6.79 -12.91 -19.05
CA THR A 2 5.43 -12.97 -18.51
C THR A 2 5.16 -11.64 -17.81
N ARG A 3 4.30 -10.78 -18.38
CA ARG A 3 3.87 -9.52 -17.73
C ARG A 3 3.16 -9.87 -16.43
N ARG A 4 3.91 -9.95 -15.32
CA ARG A 4 3.30 -9.92 -13.99
C ARG A 4 2.72 -8.51 -13.87
N ARG A 5 1.38 -8.38 -13.83
CA ARG A 5 0.75 -7.09 -13.55
C ARG A 5 1.34 -6.58 -12.24
N TRP A 6 1.92 -5.39 -12.28
CA TRP A 6 2.44 -4.67 -11.12
C TRP A 6 1.30 -4.33 -10.14
N CYS A 7 0.22 -3.77 -10.69
CA CYS A 7 -0.99 -3.42 -9.96
C CYS A 7 -1.91 -4.65 -9.87
N ARG A 8 -1.85 -5.41 -8.76
CA ARG A 8 -2.68 -6.63 -8.58
C ARG A 8 -3.80 -6.49 -7.58
N ARG A 9 -3.57 -5.77 -6.49
CA ARG A 9 -4.53 -5.57 -5.39
C ARG A 9 -4.27 -4.20 -4.75
N GLY A 10 -5.33 -3.41 -4.64
CA GLY A 10 -5.35 -2.16 -3.88
C GLY A 10 -6.48 -2.22 -2.87
N VAL A 11 -6.22 -1.78 -1.65
CA VAL A 11 -7.24 -1.58 -0.62
C VAL A 11 -7.18 -0.12 -0.23
N VAL A 12 -8.32 0.55 -0.31
CA VAL A 12 -8.44 1.94 0.15
C VAL A 12 -8.95 1.88 1.57
N VAL A 13 -8.12 2.31 2.51
CA VAL A 13 -8.49 2.40 3.92
C VAL A 13 -8.95 3.83 4.18
N PRO A 14 -10.27 4.10 4.31
CA PRO A 14 -10.74 5.41 4.69
C PRO A 14 -10.26 5.72 6.12
N GLY A 15 -9.60 6.87 6.31
CA GLY A 15 -9.10 7.28 7.61
C GLY A 15 -10.23 7.60 8.59
N ARG A 16 -10.68 6.61 9.38
CA ARG A 16 -11.51 6.80 10.57
C ARG A 16 -11.28 5.70 11.61
N GLY A 17 -10.86 6.13 12.81
CA GLY A 17 -11.18 5.55 14.13
C GLY A 17 -10.80 4.10 14.37
N VAL A 18 -9.87 3.87 15.31
CA VAL A 18 -9.51 2.55 15.83
C VAL A 18 -10.77 1.76 16.23
N ALA A 19 -11.17 0.80 15.41
CA ALA A 19 -12.13 -0.22 15.82
C ALA A 19 -11.36 -1.28 16.59
N VAL A 20 -11.22 -1.09 17.91
CA VAL A 20 -10.74 -2.13 18.81
C VAL A 20 -11.78 -3.24 18.82
N ARG A 21 -11.58 -4.28 18.01
CA ARG A 21 -12.31 -5.53 18.19
C ARG A 21 -11.69 -6.28 19.35
N ALA A 22 -12.39 -6.26 20.48
CA ALA A 22 -12.12 -7.12 21.61
C ALA A 22 -12.16 -8.59 21.17
N VAL A 23 -11.11 -9.35 21.49
CA VAL A 23 -11.15 -10.81 21.53
C VAL A 23 -10.52 -11.23 22.83
N ALA A 24 -11.29 -11.90 23.66
CA ALA A 24 -10.88 -12.39 24.97
C ALA A 24 -10.76 -13.93 24.96
N LEU A 25 -9.80 -14.39 25.76
CA LEU A 25 -9.65 -15.69 26.44
C LEU A 25 -8.88 -16.84 25.74
N LEU A 26 -7.58 -16.87 26.08
CA LEU A 26 -6.80 -17.91 26.79
C LEU A 26 -6.88 -19.40 26.37
N ALA A 27 -5.73 -19.98 26.02
CA ALA A 27 -5.29 -21.30 26.48
C ALA A 27 -3.76 -21.46 26.34
N LEU A 28 -3.08 -21.82 27.43
CA LEU A 28 -1.67 -22.21 27.45
C LEU A 28 -1.49 -23.57 26.77
N MET A 29 -0.62 -23.63 25.76
CA MET A 29 0.11 -24.84 25.35
C MET A 29 1.46 -24.38 24.79
N VAL A 30 2.48 -24.36 25.64
CA VAL A 30 3.87 -24.17 25.23
C VAL A 30 4.32 -25.46 24.57
N CYS A 31 4.01 -25.60 23.28
CA CYS A 31 4.80 -26.43 22.40
C CYS A 31 5.86 -25.49 21.83
N ALA A 32 7.14 -25.82 21.98
CA ALA A 32 8.26 -25.10 21.38
C ALA A 32 8.16 -25.19 19.84
N THR A 33 7.22 -24.48 19.25
CA THR A 33 7.25 -24.14 17.84
C THR A 33 8.46 -23.23 17.67
N PRO A 34 9.34 -23.44 16.67
CA PRO A 34 10.26 -22.40 16.28
C PRO A 34 9.39 -21.17 16.00
N THR A 35 9.47 -20.16 16.88
CA THR A 35 8.88 -18.87 16.60
C THR A 35 9.46 -18.47 15.26
N PRO A 36 8.63 -18.17 14.24
CA PRO A 36 9.15 -17.56 13.03
C PRO A 36 9.96 -16.37 13.53
N HIS A 37 11.27 -16.39 13.31
CA HIS A 37 12.10 -15.24 13.61
C HIS A 37 11.52 -14.13 12.75
N GLN A 38 10.66 -13.30 13.33
CA GLN A 38 10.06 -12.17 12.66
C GLN A 38 11.21 -11.20 12.37
N SER A 39 11.89 -11.42 11.24
CA SER A 39 12.78 -10.43 10.67
C SER A 39 11.89 -9.22 10.38
N LEU A 40 11.97 -8.22 11.25
CA LEU A 40 11.30 -6.95 11.05
C LEU A 40 11.90 -6.32 9.79
N THR A 41 11.22 -6.51 8.66
CA THR A 41 11.59 -5.85 7.41
C THR A 41 11.37 -4.34 7.61
N PRO A 42 12.39 -3.50 7.40
CA PRO A 42 12.27 -2.06 7.59
C PRO A 42 11.17 -1.50 6.69
N ILE A 43 10.42 -0.52 7.21
CA ILE A 43 9.49 0.30 6.43
C ILE A 43 10.27 1.52 5.97
N TYR A 44 10.23 1.77 4.68
CA TYR A 44 10.80 2.95 4.06
C TYR A 44 9.68 3.93 3.72
N ASP A 45 10.00 5.21 3.73
CA ASP A 45 9.03 6.27 3.48
C ASP A 45 9.61 7.35 2.55
N SER A 46 8.74 8.03 1.80
CA SER A 46 9.11 9.06 0.84
C SER A 46 7.94 10.01 0.58
N SER A 47 8.18 11.32 0.71
CA SER A 47 7.23 12.34 0.26
C SER A 47 7.20 12.41 -1.27
N LEU A 48 6.00 12.35 -1.86
CA LEU A 48 5.79 12.43 -3.32
C LEU A 48 5.59 13.87 -3.82
N ASP A 49 5.39 14.82 -2.90
CA ASP A 49 5.24 16.24 -3.19
C ASP A 49 6.00 17.10 -2.19
N LEU A 50 6.14 18.40 -2.49
CA LEU A 50 6.85 19.34 -1.62
C LEU A 50 6.14 19.61 -0.29
N ASN A 51 4.82 19.41 -0.24
CA ASN A 51 3.99 19.76 0.91
C ASN A 51 3.60 18.55 1.78
N ASP A 52 4.10 17.36 1.46
CA ASP A 52 3.77 16.11 2.16
C ASP A 52 2.24 15.85 2.26
N THR A 53 1.57 16.14 1.14
CA THR A 53 0.15 15.82 0.95
C THR A 53 -0.05 14.40 0.43
N HIS A 54 0.98 13.87 -0.24
CA HIS A 54 1.04 12.51 -0.75
C HIS A 54 2.30 11.83 -0.21
N HIS A 55 2.13 10.88 0.70
CA HIS A 55 3.23 10.19 1.34
C HIS A 55 3.22 8.71 0.97
N LEU A 56 4.37 8.19 0.55
CA LEU A 56 4.55 6.79 0.16
C LEU A 56 5.28 6.03 1.26
N TYR A 57 4.71 4.94 1.72
CA TYR A 57 5.38 3.93 2.53
C TYR A 57 5.57 2.66 1.71
N TRP A 58 6.72 2.02 1.84
CA TRP A 58 7.00 0.78 1.12
C TRP A 58 7.90 -0.17 1.90
N ARG A 59 7.80 -1.45 1.54
CA ARG A 59 8.51 -2.54 2.23
C ARG A 59 8.82 -3.69 1.28
N LEU A 60 9.96 -4.34 1.54
CA LEU A 60 10.46 -5.46 0.76
C LEU A 60 10.20 -6.79 1.48
N ASP A 61 9.66 -7.76 0.75
CA ASP A 61 9.64 -9.17 1.11
C ASP A 61 10.58 -9.93 0.17
N TYR A 62 11.83 -10.13 0.61
CA TYR A 62 12.84 -10.84 -0.19
C TYR A 62 12.48 -12.31 -0.43
N PRO A 63 12.05 -13.11 0.58
CA PRO A 63 11.56 -14.47 0.35
C PRO A 63 10.36 -14.55 -0.59
N GLY A 64 9.42 -13.61 -0.48
CA GLY A 64 8.22 -13.56 -1.32
C GLY A 64 8.42 -12.92 -2.70
N GLU A 65 9.60 -12.32 -2.95
CA GLU A 65 9.89 -11.51 -4.14
C GLU A 65 8.83 -10.42 -4.40
N GLU A 66 8.32 -9.81 -3.33
CA GLU A 66 7.22 -8.84 -3.40
C GLU A 66 7.63 -7.49 -2.78
N VAL A 67 7.11 -6.41 -3.36
CA VAL A 67 7.21 -5.07 -2.78
C VAL A 67 5.81 -4.56 -2.50
N SER A 68 5.55 -4.19 -1.26
CA SER A 68 4.27 -3.62 -0.84
C SER A 68 4.38 -2.11 -0.75
N PHE A 69 3.38 -1.40 -1.26
CA PHE A 69 3.28 0.06 -1.20
C PHE A 69 1.98 0.46 -0.52
N GLU A 70 2.07 1.52 0.27
CA GLU A 70 0.94 2.16 0.92
C GLU A 70 1.07 3.67 0.69
N VAL A 71 0.03 4.29 0.12
CA VAL A 71 0.02 5.73 -0.15
C VAL A 71 -1.00 6.41 0.74
N HIS A 72 -0.55 7.39 1.50
CA HIS A 72 -1.40 8.28 2.27
C HIS A 72 -1.61 9.56 1.47
N THR A 73 -2.86 9.89 1.18
CA THR A 73 -3.22 11.05 0.37
C THR A 73 -4.25 11.91 1.07
N LYS A 74 -3.99 13.22 1.15
CA LYS A 74 -4.93 14.22 1.68
C LYS A 74 -5.72 14.81 0.50
N GLY A 75 -6.74 14.09 0.05
CA GLY A 75 -7.55 14.48 -1.10
C GLY A 75 -8.45 15.68 -0.82
N HIS A 76 -8.15 16.84 -1.41
CA HIS A 76 -9.00 18.03 -1.35
C HIS A 76 -9.71 18.36 -2.69
N ALA A 77 -9.44 17.60 -3.75
CA ALA A 77 -10.05 17.81 -5.06
C ALA A 77 -11.48 17.22 -5.13
N LYS A 78 -12.35 17.82 -5.95
CA LYS A 78 -13.74 17.35 -6.15
C LYS A 78 -13.83 15.94 -6.76
N SER A 79 -12.85 15.56 -7.58
CA SER A 79 -12.73 14.23 -8.17
C SER A 79 -11.24 13.84 -8.15
N PRO A 80 -10.75 13.37 -6.99
CA PRO A 80 -9.33 13.08 -6.83
C PRO A 80 -8.95 11.84 -7.63
N TRP A 81 -7.80 11.89 -8.26
CA TRP A 81 -7.12 10.75 -8.86
C TRP A 81 -5.65 10.81 -8.49
N LEU A 82 -5.00 9.65 -8.45
CA LEU A 82 -3.59 9.48 -8.15
C LEU A 82 -3.06 8.34 -9.03
N ALA A 83 -1.91 8.52 -9.64
CA ALA A 83 -1.19 7.45 -10.33
C ALA A 83 0.18 7.25 -9.69
N LEU A 84 0.51 6.01 -9.37
CA LEU A 84 1.82 5.59 -8.88
C LEU A 84 2.38 4.53 -9.83
N GLY A 85 3.65 4.61 -10.17
CA GLY A 85 4.24 3.63 -11.08
C GLY A 85 5.74 3.77 -11.23
N PHE A 86 6.27 2.95 -12.13
CA PHE A 86 7.70 2.83 -12.41
C PHE A 86 7.96 3.15 -13.86
N SER A 87 9.05 3.87 -14.10
CA SER A 87 9.59 4.11 -15.43
C SER A 87 11.11 4.19 -15.35
N ASP A 88 11.75 4.09 -16.50
CA ASP A 88 13.21 4.03 -16.59
C ASP A 88 13.88 5.31 -16.06
N ARG A 89 13.29 6.49 -16.30
CA ARG A 89 13.86 7.78 -15.84
C ARG A 89 12.82 8.76 -15.27
N GLY A 90 11.69 8.24 -14.78
CA GLY A 90 10.63 9.06 -14.18
C GLY A 90 9.68 9.71 -15.19
N GLU A 91 9.77 9.36 -16.48
CA GLU A 91 8.79 9.80 -17.47
C GLU A 91 7.46 9.07 -17.29
N LEU A 92 6.36 9.75 -17.63
CA LEU A 92 5.03 9.14 -17.65
C LEU A 92 4.85 8.19 -18.85
N ILE A 93 5.48 8.53 -19.98
CA ILE A 93 5.34 7.77 -21.23
C ILE A 93 6.10 6.45 -21.10
N GLY A 94 5.39 5.34 -21.30
CA GLY A 94 5.96 4.00 -21.17
C GLY A 94 6.08 3.51 -19.73
N ALA A 95 5.57 4.28 -18.75
CA ALA A 95 5.53 3.86 -17.35
C ALA A 95 4.51 2.75 -17.12
N ASP A 96 4.86 1.83 -16.21
CA ASP A 96 3.91 0.89 -15.64
C ASP A 96 3.20 1.58 -14.47
N LEU A 97 1.96 2.01 -14.72
CA LEU A 97 1.15 2.78 -13.77
C LEU A 97 0.09 1.93 -13.08
N CYS A 98 -0.21 2.32 -11.86
CA CYS A 98 -1.28 1.86 -11.02
C CYS A 98 -2.09 3.10 -10.61
N VAL A 99 -3.34 3.18 -11.03
CA VAL A 99 -4.16 4.39 -10.97
C VAL A 99 -5.31 4.19 -9.99
N LEU A 100 -5.47 5.15 -9.09
CA LEU A 100 -6.56 5.26 -8.13
C LEU A 100 -7.40 6.47 -8.50
N TRP A 101 -8.73 6.34 -8.56
CA TRP A 101 -9.62 7.48 -8.79
C TRP A 101 -10.98 7.30 -8.13
N THR A 102 -11.63 8.42 -7.84
CA THR A 102 -13.01 8.44 -7.37
C THR A 102 -13.94 8.80 -8.52
N ASP A 103 -14.93 7.97 -8.81
CA ASP A 103 -15.94 8.27 -9.82
C ASP A 103 -16.96 9.32 -9.35
N TRP A 104 -17.86 9.69 -10.25
CA TRP A 104 -18.91 10.68 -9.98
C TRP A 104 -19.95 10.23 -8.95
N HIS A 105 -20.03 8.94 -8.64
CA HIS A 105 -20.85 8.40 -7.55
C HIS A 105 -20.10 8.34 -6.21
N GLY A 106 -18.85 8.80 -6.16
CA GLY A 106 -18.01 8.71 -4.97
C GLY A 106 -17.40 7.32 -4.74
N ARG A 107 -17.46 6.40 -5.71
CA ARG A 107 -16.84 5.08 -5.59
C ARG A 107 -15.38 5.15 -5.98
N VAL A 108 -14.54 4.49 -5.19
CA VAL A 108 -13.11 4.43 -5.42
C VAL A 108 -12.78 3.23 -6.31
N HIS A 109 -12.01 3.48 -7.37
CA HIS A 109 -11.56 2.50 -8.35
C HIS A 109 -10.03 2.44 -8.37
N PHE A 110 -9.51 1.27 -8.72
CA PHE A 110 -8.07 0.99 -8.73
C PHE A 110 -7.72 0.07 -9.90
N GLN A 111 -6.71 0.41 -10.70
CA GLN A 111 -6.30 -0.36 -11.87
C GLN A 111 -4.79 -0.34 -12.11
#